data_AF-F2NSI5-F1
#
_entry.id   AF-F2NSI5-F1
#
_cell.length_a   1.000
_cell.length_b   1.000
_cell.length_c   1.000
_cell.angle_alpha   90.00
_cell.angle_beta   90.00
_cell.angle_gamma   90.00
#
_symmetry.space_group_name_H-M   'P 1'
#
loop_
_entity.id
_entity.type
_entity.pdbx_description
1 polymer ?
#
loop_
_entity_poly.entity_id
_entity_poly.type
_entity_poly.pdbx_seq_one_letter_code
_entity_poly.pdbx_strand_id
1 'polypeptide(L)'
;MEIKKRFVLAFLVLTFALPFAFSQKSSSGESAADSFVQGLICYKDKAWTDASVFLRQAADSEEYSTDSTWFMVIMSLVYSEDFSSAVNACDYFISVFPESSLLPAVEYQRGRALHSIGQNDSAVMALGSFCNEYPESKMYSSALYWIAECFYEDYDYETARSLYERIIYEYPDSAKCSDAEFKLYLITQHDREQKLLYLLKMTGEEYLSSKENYERELRTMQSEDIAELKKQLRIANSRIRELEENASSGLPSASNVRAENSNEGITVSSGGIEDEEMYSLKEKAALIQKLLDEKYGGK
;
A
#
# COMPACT_ATOMS: atom_id res chain seq x y z
N MET A 1 -79.23 -49.73 5.07
CA MET A 1 -79.70 -50.35 6.32
C MET A 1 -78.55 -50.32 7.30
N GLU A 2 -78.57 -49.38 8.25
CA GLU A 2 -78.91 -49.59 9.68
C GLU A 2 -77.65 -49.81 10.53
N ILE A 3 -77.16 -48.77 11.24
CA ILE A 3 -77.40 -48.48 12.68
C ILE A 3 -76.66 -49.50 13.59
N LYS A 4 -75.46 -49.19 14.10
CA LYS A 4 -75.13 -48.49 15.38
C LYS A 4 -75.23 -49.35 16.65
N LYS A 5 -74.19 -49.20 17.51
CA LYS A 5 -74.08 -49.43 18.99
C LYS A 5 -73.55 -50.82 19.41
N ARG A 6 -72.71 -51.03 20.45
CA ARG A 6 -72.40 -50.27 21.70
C ARG A 6 -71.21 -50.93 22.47
N PHE A 7 -70.36 -50.10 23.11
CA PHE A 7 -69.81 -50.17 24.49
C PHE A 7 -68.95 -51.40 24.94
N VAL A 8 -67.66 -51.18 25.30
CA VAL A 8 -67.04 -51.21 26.67
C VAL A 8 -66.07 -52.40 26.81
N LEU A 9 -64.85 -52.41 27.39
CA LEU A 9 -64.20 -51.73 28.53
C LEU A 9 -62.64 -51.85 28.40
N ALA A 10 -61.93 -51.00 29.13
CA ALA A 10 -60.63 -51.23 29.79
C ALA A 10 -59.33 -51.23 28.96
N PHE A 11 -58.63 -50.10 28.99
CA PHE A 11 -57.17 -50.11 29.15
C PHE A 11 -56.77 -49.07 30.20
N LEU A 12 -56.31 -49.59 31.34
CA LEU A 12 -55.78 -48.86 32.48
C LEU A 12 -54.26 -49.04 32.41
N VAL A 13 -53.54 -48.04 31.89
CA VAL A 13 -52.08 -47.92 32.08
C VAL A 13 -51.81 -46.48 32.51
N LEU A 14 -51.72 -46.34 33.83
CA LEU A 14 -51.26 -45.17 34.54
C LEU A 14 -49.73 -45.12 34.43
N THR A 15 -49.18 -44.50 33.39
CA THR A 15 -47.77 -44.11 33.38
C THR A 15 -47.63 -42.74 34.02
N PHE A 16 -47.07 -42.78 35.21
CA PHE A 16 -46.65 -41.65 36.02
C PHE A 16 -45.63 -40.81 35.23
N ALA A 17 -46.10 -39.75 34.57
CA ALA A 17 -45.22 -38.71 34.04
C ALA A 17 -44.65 -37.96 35.24
N LEU A 18 -43.45 -38.36 35.68
CA LEU A 18 -42.63 -37.51 36.53
C LEU A 18 -42.44 -36.19 35.77
N PRO A 19 -42.84 -35.05 36.33
CA PRO A 19 -42.39 -33.78 35.79
C PRO A 19 -40.88 -33.82 35.95
N PHE A 20 -40.17 -33.92 34.83
CA PHE A 20 -38.77 -33.57 34.78
C PHE A 20 -38.75 -32.14 35.28
N ALA A 21 -38.36 -31.96 36.53
CA ALA A 21 -38.04 -30.68 37.10
C ALA A 21 -36.81 -30.21 36.31
N PHE A 22 -37.08 -29.63 35.14
CA PHE A 22 -36.21 -28.65 34.54
C PHE A 22 -36.03 -27.65 35.67
N SER A 23 -34.86 -27.70 36.30
CA SER A 23 -34.41 -26.64 37.16
C SER A 23 -34.44 -25.41 36.26
N GLN A 24 -35.51 -24.62 36.37
CA GLN A 24 -35.40 -23.19 36.21
C GLN A 24 -34.26 -22.82 37.16
N LYS A 25 -33.05 -22.69 36.60
CA LYS A 25 -32.08 -21.76 37.12
C LYS A 25 -32.86 -20.46 37.19
N SER A 26 -33.26 -20.12 38.41
CA SER A 26 -34.04 -18.94 38.70
C SER A 26 -33.37 -17.78 37.98
N SER A 27 -34.10 -17.15 37.07
CA SER A 27 -33.83 -15.78 36.68
C SER A 27 -34.05 -14.92 37.92
N SER A 28 -33.11 -14.96 38.86
CA SER A 28 -32.82 -13.80 39.68
C SER A 28 -32.46 -12.73 38.67
N GLY A 29 -33.21 -11.63 38.62
CA GLY A 29 -32.75 -10.45 37.89
C GLY A 29 -31.34 -10.18 38.37
N GLU A 30 -30.36 -10.34 37.50
CA GLU A 30 -28.97 -10.02 37.83
C GLU A 30 -28.98 -8.57 38.30
N SER A 31 -28.61 -8.37 39.56
CA SER A 31 -28.52 -7.04 40.11
C SER A 31 -27.44 -6.29 39.33
N ALA A 32 -27.59 -4.97 39.18
CA ALA A 32 -26.50 -4.15 38.60
C ALA A 32 -25.17 -4.35 39.36
N ALA A 33 -25.25 -4.66 40.66
CA ALA A 33 -24.11 -5.06 41.48
C ALA A 33 -23.46 -6.39 41.03
N ASP A 34 -24.26 -7.39 40.67
CA ASP A 34 -23.75 -8.68 40.18
C ASP A 34 -23.06 -8.50 38.84
N SER A 35 -23.68 -7.76 37.92
CA SER A 35 -23.08 -7.41 36.61
C SER A 35 -21.79 -6.63 36.80
N PHE A 36 -21.73 -5.69 37.75
CA PHE A 36 -20.51 -4.94 38.04
C PHE A 36 -19.39 -5.87 38.51
N VAL A 37 -19.67 -6.76 39.46
CA VAL A 37 -18.69 -7.73 39.97
C VAL A 37 -18.20 -8.68 38.87
N GLN A 38 -19.10 -9.21 38.03
CA GLN A 38 -18.71 -10.04 36.89
C GLN A 38 -17.85 -9.25 35.89
N GLY A 39 -18.24 -8.01 35.58
CA GLY A 39 -17.48 -7.12 34.72
C GLY A 39 -16.05 -6.88 35.22
N LEU A 40 -15.87 -6.66 36.52
CA LEU A 40 -14.55 -6.51 37.13
C LEU A 40 -13.71 -7.80 37.09
N ILE A 41 -14.34 -8.97 37.29
CA ILE A 41 -13.67 -10.27 37.18
C ILE A 41 -13.17 -10.47 35.74
N CYS A 42 -14.06 -10.31 34.75
CA CYS A 42 -13.71 -10.41 33.35
C CYS A 42 -12.63 -9.41 32.94
N TYR A 43 -12.69 -8.16 33.44
CA TYR A 43 -11.69 -7.13 33.17
C TYR A 43 -10.31 -7.53 33.71
N LYS A 44 -10.26 -8.05 34.94
CA LYS A 44 -9.02 -8.56 35.56
C LYS A 44 -8.46 -9.76 34.80
N ASP A 45 -9.34 -10.65 34.34
CA ASP A 45 -8.98 -11.84 33.59
C ASP A 45 -8.69 -11.55 32.10
N LYS A 46 -8.77 -10.28 31.68
CA LYS A 46 -8.58 -9.81 30.30
C LYS A 46 -9.58 -10.41 29.30
N ALA A 47 -10.72 -10.88 29.79
CA ALA A 47 -11.86 -11.27 28.97
C ALA A 47 -12.60 -10.01 28.51
N TRP A 48 -11.99 -9.25 27.61
CA TRP A 48 -12.40 -7.90 27.24
C TRP A 48 -13.82 -7.81 26.67
N THR A 49 -14.23 -8.80 25.87
CA THR A 49 -15.58 -8.86 25.30
C THR A 49 -16.62 -8.95 26.41
N ASP A 50 -16.45 -9.91 27.33
CA ASP A 50 -17.37 -10.14 28.44
C ASP A 50 -17.34 -8.98 29.45
N ALA A 51 -16.15 -8.44 29.72
CA ALA A 51 -15.96 -7.27 30.58
C ALA A 51 -16.77 -6.09 30.07
N SER A 52 -16.68 -5.79 28.76
CA SER A 52 -17.41 -4.66 28.19
C SER A 52 -18.94 -4.83 28.29
N VAL A 53 -19.44 -6.06 28.13
CA VAL A 53 -20.88 -6.38 28.25
C VAL A 53 -21.37 -6.21 29.68
N PHE A 54 -20.73 -6.87 30.64
CA PHE A 54 -21.17 -6.84 32.04
C PHE A 54 -21.01 -5.46 32.68
N LEU A 55 -19.95 -4.72 32.33
CA LEU A 55 -19.75 -3.35 32.80
C LEU A 55 -20.78 -2.38 32.20
N ARG A 56 -21.16 -2.54 30.93
CA ARG A 56 -22.26 -1.75 30.32
C ARG A 56 -23.59 -2.05 30.99
N GLN A 57 -23.90 -3.33 31.22
CA GLN A 57 -25.12 -3.74 31.93
C GLN A 57 -25.17 -3.16 33.35
N ALA A 58 -24.03 -3.09 34.06
CA ALA A 58 -23.95 -2.43 35.35
C ALA A 58 -24.21 -0.92 35.24
N ALA A 59 -23.64 -0.26 34.23
CA ALA A 59 -23.75 1.18 33.99
C ALA A 59 -25.16 1.66 33.60
N ASP A 60 -26.11 0.75 33.34
CA ASP A 60 -27.54 1.10 33.21
C ASP A 60 -28.14 1.61 34.53
N SER A 61 -27.52 1.28 35.67
CA SER A 61 -27.85 1.84 36.98
C SER A 61 -27.05 3.11 37.25
N GLU A 62 -27.72 4.17 37.71
CA GLU A 62 -27.08 5.42 38.15
C GLU A 62 -25.97 5.19 39.20
N GLU A 63 -26.09 4.15 40.02
CA GLU A 63 -25.09 3.80 41.03
C GLU A 63 -23.73 3.42 40.43
N TYR A 64 -23.73 2.72 39.28
CA TYR A 64 -22.51 2.20 38.65
C TYR A 64 -22.12 2.96 37.37
N SER A 65 -22.94 3.91 36.92
CA SER A 65 -22.62 4.80 35.79
C SER A 65 -21.60 5.89 36.22
N THR A 66 -20.41 5.45 36.60
CA THR A 66 -19.29 6.31 37.00
C THR A 66 -18.31 6.47 35.85
N ASP A 67 -17.51 7.53 35.89
CA ASP A 67 -16.42 7.75 34.94
C ASP A 67 -15.46 6.56 34.90
N SER A 68 -15.13 5.99 36.06
CA SER A 68 -14.26 4.81 36.18
C SER A 68 -14.85 3.59 35.48
N THR A 69 -16.15 3.32 35.66
CA THR A 69 -16.84 2.21 34.97
C THR A 69 -16.81 2.40 33.45
N TRP A 70 -17.16 3.60 32.98
CA TRP A 70 -17.16 3.90 31.54
C TRP A 70 -15.77 3.88 30.93
N PHE A 71 -14.75 4.32 31.67
CA PHE A 71 -13.36 4.16 31.24
C PHE A 71 -12.97 2.69 31.10
N MET A 72 -13.37 1.83 32.04
CA MET A 72 -13.14 0.38 31.92
C MET A 72 -13.90 -0.24 30.74
N VAL A 73 -15.12 0.23 30.44
CA VAL A 73 -15.86 -0.15 29.22
C VAL A 73 -15.08 0.24 27.97
N ILE A 74 -14.64 1.50 27.86
CA ILE A 74 -13.86 2.00 26.72
C ILE A 74 -12.59 1.17 26.53
N MET A 75 -11.82 0.95 27.60
CA MET A 75 -10.58 0.18 27.52
C MET A 75 -10.85 -1.28 27.12
N SER A 76 -11.91 -1.89 27.64
CA SER A 76 -12.31 -3.24 27.23
C SER A 76 -12.64 -3.31 25.74
N LEU A 77 -13.37 -2.33 25.21
CA LEU A 77 -13.71 -2.27 23.78
C LEU A 77 -12.48 -2.05 22.90
N VAL A 78 -11.56 -1.18 23.34
CA VAL A 78 -10.29 -0.94 22.64
C VAL A 78 -9.44 -2.21 22.62
N TYR A 79 -9.36 -2.95 23.73
CA TYR A 79 -8.59 -4.19 23.78
C TYR A 79 -9.27 -5.38 23.09
N SER A 80 -10.58 -5.36 22.93
CA SER A 80 -11.32 -6.32 22.11
C SER A 80 -11.40 -5.92 20.63
N GLU A 81 -10.76 -4.82 20.24
CA GLU A 81 -10.78 -4.25 18.89
C GLU A 81 -12.18 -3.85 18.37
N ASP A 82 -13.17 -3.71 19.25
CA ASP A 82 -14.49 -3.16 18.89
C ASP A 82 -14.44 -1.63 18.93
N PHE A 83 -13.71 -1.07 17.98
CA PHE A 83 -13.46 0.36 17.89
C PHE A 83 -14.73 1.16 17.59
N SER A 84 -15.68 0.60 16.85
CA SER A 84 -16.98 1.23 16.58
C SER A 84 -17.75 1.47 17.88
N SER A 85 -17.85 0.44 18.74
CA SER A 85 -18.45 0.59 20.06
C SER A 85 -17.63 1.48 20.98
N ALA A 86 -16.29 1.47 20.85
CA ALA A 86 -15.39 2.31 21.64
C ALA A 86 -15.61 3.80 21.37
N VAL A 87 -15.73 4.22 20.10
CA VAL A 87 -16.02 5.61 19.73
C VAL A 87 -17.32 6.09 20.39
N ASN A 88 -18.39 5.31 20.27
CA ASN A 88 -19.68 5.65 20.90
C ASN A 88 -19.57 5.77 22.44
N ALA A 89 -18.81 4.89 23.09
CA ALA A 89 -18.59 4.95 24.52
C ALA A 89 -17.73 6.16 24.92
N CYS A 90 -16.75 6.55 24.11
CA CYS A 90 -15.96 7.76 24.32
C CYS A 90 -16.83 9.02 24.15
N ASP A 91 -17.67 9.08 23.12
CA ASP A 91 -18.59 10.20 22.91
C ASP A 91 -19.55 10.37 24.10
N TYR A 92 -20.12 9.26 24.58
CA TYR A 92 -20.93 9.26 25.79
C TYR A 92 -20.14 9.78 27.00
N PHE A 93 -18.93 9.25 27.23
CA PHE A 93 -18.09 9.65 28.34
C PHE A 93 -17.78 11.15 28.32
N ILE A 94 -17.35 11.68 27.17
CA ILE A 94 -17.00 13.11 27.01
C ILE A 94 -18.23 13.99 27.30
N SER A 95 -19.43 13.55 26.90
CA SER A 95 -20.66 14.31 27.13
C SER A 95 -21.14 14.29 28.58
N VAL A 96 -20.92 13.18 29.31
CA VAL A 96 -21.50 12.94 30.64
C VAL A 96 -20.51 13.27 31.76
N PHE A 97 -19.21 13.11 31.50
CA PHE A 97 -18.13 13.33 32.49
C PHE A 97 -17.08 14.36 32.02
N PRO A 98 -17.49 15.59 31.63
CA PRO A 98 -16.58 16.60 31.09
C PRO A 98 -15.53 17.11 32.10
N GLU A 99 -15.73 16.89 33.39
CA GLU A 99 -14.80 17.31 34.46
C GLU A 99 -13.93 16.14 34.96
N SER A 100 -14.00 14.96 34.33
CA SER A 100 -13.23 13.79 34.78
C SER A 100 -11.75 13.97 34.50
N SER A 101 -10.91 13.58 35.46
CA SER A 101 -9.46 13.50 35.26
C SER A 101 -9.03 12.47 34.20
N LEU A 102 -9.95 11.58 33.79
CA LEU A 102 -9.73 10.58 32.75
C LEU A 102 -10.03 11.11 31.34
N LEU A 103 -10.60 12.32 31.22
CA LEU A 103 -10.98 12.91 29.94
C LEU A 103 -9.85 12.95 28.90
N PRO A 104 -8.59 13.33 29.23
CA PRO A 104 -7.51 13.32 28.25
C PRO A 104 -7.24 11.91 27.71
N ALA A 105 -7.31 10.89 28.57
CA ALA A 105 -7.11 9.51 28.15
C ALA A 105 -8.25 9.06 27.22
N VAL A 106 -9.49 9.44 27.52
CA VAL A 106 -10.67 9.10 26.69
C VAL A 106 -10.62 9.78 25.33
N GLU A 107 -10.30 11.08 25.28
CA GLU A 107 -10.19 11.80 24.00
C GLU A 107 -9.09 11.22 23.10
N TYR A 108 -7.95 10.86 23.68
CA TYR A 108 -6.92 10.12 22.95
C TYR A 108 -7.43 8.77 22.42
N GLN A 109 -8.12 7.98 23.26
CA GLN A 109 -8.64 6.68 22.83
C GLN A 109 -9.69 6.81 21.73
N ARG A 110 -10.50 7.87 21.78
CA ARG A 110 -11.47 8.21 20.74
C ARG A 110 -10.78 8.46 19.40
N GLY A 111 -9.76 9.32 19.39
CA GLY A 111 -8.98 9.61 18.19
C GLY A 111 -8.33 8.36 17.59
N ARG A 112 -7.78 7.49 18.44
CA ARG A 112 -7.25 6.19 18.00
C ARG A 112 -8.31 5.26 17.41
N ALA A 113 -9.45 5.15 18.09
CA ALA A 113 -10.52 4.27 17.65
C ALA A 113 -11.11 4.75 16.31
N LEU A 114 -11.18 6.06 16.07
CA LEU A 114 -11.56 6.65 14.78
C LEU A 114 -10.62 6.25 13.65
N HIS A 115 -9.30 6.27 13.89
CA HIS A 115 -8.33 5.80 12.93
C HIS A 115 -8.51 4.29 12.65
N SER A 116 -8.67 3.47 13.69
CA SER A 116 -8.86 2.02 13.53
C SER A 116 -10.11 1.63 12.71
N ILE A 117 -11.13 2.50 12.64
CA ILE A 117 -12.31 2.28 11.79
C ILE A 117 -12.22 2.98 10.42
N GLY A 118 -11.04 3.49 10.05
CA GLY A 118 -10.77 4.13 8.77
C GLY A 118 -11.29 5.57 8.65
N GLN A 119 -11.71 6.19 9.76
CA GLN A 119 -12.14 7.59 9.78
C GLN A 119 -10.95 8.53 10.05
N ASN A 120 -9.98 8.53 9.12
CA ASN A 120 -8.71 9.24 9.28
C ASN A 120 -8.89 10.76 9.46
N ASP A 121 -9.77 11.41 8.68
CA ASP A 121 -10.08 12.83 8.86
C ASP A 121 -10.58 13.16 10.28
N SER A 122 -11.53 12.36 10.79
CA SER A 122 -12.07 12.51 12.14
C SER A 122 -11.01 12.24 13.20
N ALA A 123 -10.13 11.26 12.98
CA ALA A 123 -9.04 10.93 13.87
C ALA A 123 -8.01 12.06 13.97
N VAL A 124 -7.60 12.63 12.84
CA VAL A 124 -6.68 13.78 12.77
C VAL A 124 -7.27 14.98 13.51
N MET A 125 -8.55 15.29 13.30
CA MET A 125 -9.20 16.38 14.04
C MET A 125 -9.25 16.11 15.56
N ALA A 126 -9.67 14.92 15.98
CA ALA A 126 -9.78 14.57 17.39
C ALA A 126 -8.41 14.56 18.11
N LEU A 127 -7.40 13.94 17.50
CA LEU A 127 -6.04 13.88 18.05
C LEU A 127 -5.33 15.23 17.98
N GLY A 128 -5.63 16.05 16.96
CA GLY A 128 -5.14 17.41 16.84
C GLY A 128 -5.68 18.31 17.97
N SER A 129 -6.98 18.25 18.24
CA SER A 129 -7.58 18.93 19.40
C SER A 129 -6.97 18.45 20.71
N PHE A 130 -6.82 17.14 20.90
CA PHE A 130 -6.16 16.57 22.06
C PHE A 130 -4.73 17.12 22.25
N CYS A 131 -3.92 17.20 21.19
CA CYS A 131 -2.58 17.76 21.25
C CYS A 131 -2.58 19.25 21.62
N ASN A 132 -3.59 20.01 21.17
CA ASN A 132 -3.73 21.43 21.49
C ASN A 132 -4.17 21.66 22.96
N GLU A 133 -5.08 20.83 23.46
CA GLU A 133 -5.65 20.96 24.80
C GLU A 133 -4.75 20.36 25.88
N TYR A 134 -4.01 19.29 25.57
CA TYR A 134 -3.17 18.55 26.53
C TYR A 134 -1.71 18.41 26.07
N PRO A 135 -0.98 19.53 25.86
CA PRO A 135 0.39 19.51 25.36
C PRO A 135 1.39 18.81 26.31
N GLU A 136 1.10 18.79 27.62
CA GLU A 136 1.95 18.15 28.64
C GLU A 136 1.56 16.68 28.91
N SER A 137 0.60 16.13 28.15
CA SER A 137 0.16 14.76 28.35
C SER A 137 1.26 13.77 27.98
N LYS A 138 1.41 12.70 28.79
CA LYS A 138 2.28 11.56 28.45
C LYS A 138 1.87 10.85 27.16
N MET A 139 0.66 11.11 26.67
CA MET A 139 0.10 10.53 25.45
C MET A 139 0.29 11.45 24.24
N TYR A 140 0.85 12.66 24.41
CA TYR A 140 1.05 13.65 23.34
C TYR A 140 1.84 13.08 22.16
N SER A 141 3.01 12.51 22.42
CA SER A 141 3.85 11.88 21.38
C SER A 141 3.15 10.68 20.73
N SER A 142 2.31 9.97 21.48
CA SER A 142 1.51 8.87 20.92
C SER A 142 0.37 9.40 20.05
N ALA A 143 -0.24 10.55 20.38
CA ALA A 143 -1.25 11.19 19.56
C ALA A 143 -0.65 11.68 18.23
N LEU A 144 0.53 12.31 18.28
CA LEU A 144 1.29 12.65 17.07
C LEU A 144 1.54 11.44 16.18
N TYR A 145 1.87 10.28 16.78
CA TYR A 145 2.07 9.05 16.03
C TYR A 145 0.81 8.65 15.27
N TRP A 146 -0.35 8.64 15.92
CA TRP A 146 -1.61 8.27 15.26
C TRP A 146 -2.04 9.28 14.19
N ILE A 147 -1.76 10.58 14.38
CA ILE A 147 -1.95 11.57 13.31
C ILE A 147 -1.04 11.24 12.11
N ALA A 148 0.22 10.88 12.37
CA ALA A 148 1.16 10.49 11.31
C ALA A 148 0.69 9.21 10.58
N GLU A 149 0.12 8.24 11.30
CA GLU A 149 -0.46 7.03 10.69
C GLU A 149 -1.62 7.36 9.75
N CYS A 150 -2.50 8.30 10.11
CA CYS A 150 -3.55 8.77 9.22
C CYS A 150 -2.99 9.33 7.91
N PHE A 151 -2.00 10.23 7.98
CA PHE A 151 -1.35 10.78 6.78
C PHE A 151 -0.58 9.73 5.99
N TYR A 152 0.04 8.76 6.66
CA TYR A 152 0.73 7.64 6.02
C TYR A 152 -0.24 6.77 5.20
N GLU A 153 -1.42 6.45 5.74
CA GLU A 153 -2.46 5.70 5.04
C GLU A 153 -3.08 6.47 3.87
N ASP A 154 -3.15 7.79 3.97
CA ASP A 154 -3.63 8.68 2.92
C ASP A 154 -2.55 8.99 1.86
N TYR A 155 -1.39 8.31 1.93
CA TYR A 155 -0.22 8.47 1.05
C TYR A 155 0.44 9.86 1.09
N ASP A 156 0.09 10.71 2.07
CA ASP A 156 0.78 11.95 2.36
C ASP A 156 2.03 11.68 3.20
N TYR A 157 3.01 11.05 2.56
CA TYR A 157 4.27 10.66 3.20
C TYR A 157 5.11 11.85 3.66
N GLU A 158 4.92 13.03 3.10
CA GLU A 158 5.67 14.23 3.49
C GLU A 158 5.20 14.71 4.88
N THR A 159 3.89 14.83 5.07
CA THR A 159 3.31 15.20 6.37
C THR A 159 3.59 14.12 7.41
N ALA A 160 3.41 12.84 7.04
CA ALA A 160 3.69 11.71 7.93
C ALA A 160 5.16 11.69 8.39
N ARG A 161 6.11 11.88 7.46
CA ARG A 161 7.55 11.98 7.75
C ARG A 161 7.84 13.04 8.79
N SER A 162 7.35 14.26 8.58
CA SER A 162 7.60 15.39 9.49
C SER A 162 7.14 15.07 10.92
N LEU A 163 5.98 14.42 11.07
CA LEU A 163 5.47 14.01 12.37
C LEU A 163 6.28 12.86 13.01
N TYR A 164 6.68 11.84 12.23
CA TYR A 164 7.53 10.77 12.75
C TYR A 164 8.90 11.29 13.18
N GLU A 165 9.53 12.15 12.37
CA GLU A 165 10.80 12.80 12.72
C GLU A 165 10.67 13.62 14.01
N ARG A 166 9.58 14.38 14.15
CA ARG A 166 9.31 15.12 15.39
C ARG A 166 9.23 14.20 16.60
N ILE A 167 8.58 13.04 16.50
CA ILE A 167 8.53 12.07 17.61
C ILE A 167 9.93 11.57 17.97
N ILE A 168 10.74 11.24 16.97
CA ILE A 168 12.09 10.69 17.15
C ILE A 168 13.02 11.72 17.80
N TYR A 169 12.98 12.98 17.35
CA TYR A 169 13.89 14.02 17.83
C TYR A 169 13.43 14.70 19.12
N GLU A 170 12.14 14.97 19.28
CA GLU A 170 11.61 15.68 20.45
C GLU A 170 11.17 14.73 21.58
N TYR A 171 10.80 13.47 21.27
CA TYR A 171 10.26 12.51 22.24
C TYR A 171 10.93 11.13 22.17
N PRO A 172 12.27 11.04 22.31
CA PRO A 172 13.00 9.77 22.17
C PRO A 172 12.59 8.70 23.19
N ASP A 173 12.10 9.11 24.38
CA ASP A 173 11.62 8.19 25.41
C ASP A 173 10.15 7.73 25.20
N SER A 174 9.51 8.20 24.13
CA SER A 174 8.14 7.81 23.79
C SER A 174 8.03 6.33 23.48
N ALA A 175 6.96 5.68 23.95
CA ALA A 175 6.61 4.31 23.54
C ALA A 175 6.39 4.16 22.02
N LYS A 176 6.20 5.28 21.30
CA LYS A 176 6.05 5.33 19.84
C LYS A 176 7.32 5.71 19.06
N CYS A 177 8.45 5.93 19.73
CA CYS A 177 9.69 6.30 19.04
C CYS A 177 10.14 5.20 18.08
N SER A 178 10.24 3.95 18.56
CA SER A 178 10.66 2.82 17.71
C SER A 178 9.69 2.55 16.55
N ASP A 179 8.38 2.71 16.77
CA ASP A 179 7.37 2.55 15.72
C ASP A 179 7.51 3.67 14.66
N ALA A 180 7.76 4.90 15.09
CA ALA A 180 7.99 6.05 14.21
C ALA A 180 9.26 5.88 13.37
N GLU A 181 10.36 5.39 13.95
CA GLU A 181 11.59 5.08 13.21
C GLU A 181 11.34 4.04 12.12
N PHE A 182 10.57 3.00 12.43
CA PHE A 182 10.21 1.97 11.46
C PHE A 182 9.37 2.55 10.32
N LYS A 183 8.36 3.38 10.62
CA LYS A 183 7.53 4.04 9.60
C LYS A 183 8.33 4.99 8.72
N LEU A 184 9.24 5.78 9.30
CA LEU A 184 10.15 6.66 8.55
C LEU A 184 11.07 5.85 7.61
N TYR A 185 11.55 4.70 8.07
CA TYR A 185 12.31 3.78 7.23
C TYR A 185 11.49 3.28 6.03
N LEU A 186 10.22 2.89 6.23
CA LEU A 186 9.35 2.44 5.15
C LEU A 186 9.12 3.54 4.10
N ILE A 187 8.86 4.77 4.54
CA ILE A 187 8.75 5.93 3.65
C ILE A 187 10.03 6.09 2.82
N THR A 188 11.20 6.01 3.46
CA THR A 188 12.50 6.16 2.78
C THR A 188 12.74 5.06 1.75
N GLN A 189 12.32 3.81 2.04
CA GLN A 189 12.41 2.71 1.08
C GLN A 189 11.49 2.92 -0.12
N HIS A 190 10.27 3.36 0.12
CA HIS A 190 9.32 3.68 -0.95
C HIS A 190 9.88 4.76 -1.88
N ASP A 191 10.44 5.86 -1.34
CA ASP A 191 11.05 6.92 -2.15
C ASP A 191 12.23 6.41 -2.99
N ARG A 192 13.07 5.55 -2.39
CA ARG A 192 14.20 4.94 -3.09
C ARG A 192 13.72 4.05 -4.24
N GLU A 193 12.66 3.28 -4.03
CA GLU A 193 12.04 2.44 -5.06
C GLU A 193 11.48 3.29 -6.19
N GLN A 194 10.70 4.34 -5.87
CA GLN A 194 10.15 5.25 -6.87
C GLN A 194 11.25 5.92 -7.70
N LYS A 195 12.34 6.36 -7.05
CA LYS A 195 13.52 6.91 -7.74
C LYS A 195 14.18 5.88 -8.65
N LEU A 196 14.30 4.63 -8.22
CA LEU A 196 14.87 3.56 -9.03
C LEU A 196 13.99 3.26 -10.25
N LEU A 197 12.67 3.17 -10.07
CA LEU A 197 11.71 2.96 -11.15
C LEU A 197 11.77 4.10 -12.18
N TYR A 198 11.85 5.35 -11.71
CA TYR A 198 12.03 6.51 -12.58
C TYR A 198 13.32 6.40 -13.41
N LEU A 199 14.46 6.11 -12.78
CA LEU A 199 15.75 5.95 -13.47
C LEU A 199 15.72 4.80 -14.48
N LEU A 200 15.10 3.67 -14.14
CA LEU A 200 14.95 2.53 -15.04
C LEU A 200 14.09 2.88 -16.27
N LYS A 201 13.02 3.66 -16.08
CA LYS A 201 12.18 4.12 -17.18
C LYS A 201 12.94 5.05 -18.12
N MET A 202 13.64 6.05 -17.56
CA MET A 202 14.42 7.01 -18.35
C MET A 202 15.51 6.29 -19.17
N THR A 203 16.28 5.40 -18.54
CA THR A 203 17.34 4.64 -19.22
C THR A 203 16.80 3.69 -20.29
N GLY A 204 15.62 3.08 -20.06
CA GLY A 204 14.97 2.24 -21.05
C GLY A 204 14.48 3.02 -22.27
N GLU A 205 13.87 4.18 -22.07
CA GLU A 205 13.44 5.09 -23.15
C GLU A 205 14.63 5.62 -23.96
N GLU A 206 15.71 6.02 -23.27
CA GLU A 206 16.96 6.44 -23.93
C GLU A 206 17.60 5.32 -24.74
N TYR A 207 17.65 4.09 -24.20
CA TYR A 207 18.16 2.92 -24.93
C TYR A 207 17.33 2.62 -26.18
N LEU A 208 15.99 2.63 -26.07
CA LEU A 208 15.09 2.41 -27.20
C LEU A 208 15.27 3.49 -28.27
N SER A 209 15.35 4.76 -27.86
CA SER A 209 15.59 5.88 -28.79
C SER A 209 16.94 5.77 -29.51
N SER A 210 18.00 5.43 -28.77
CA SER A 210 19.34 5.23 -29.34
C SER A 210 19.35 4.09 -30.36
N LYS A 211 18.70 2.96 -30.02
CA LYS A 211 18.57 1.81 -30.92
C LYS A 211 17.81 2.16 -32.19
N GLU A 212 16.69 2.87 -32.09
CA GLU A 212 15.90 3.28 -33.24
C GLU A 212 16.68 4.22 -34.18
N ASN A 213 17.44 5.16 -33.62
CA ASN A 213 18.29 6.05 -34.41
C ASN A 213 19.39 5.27 -35.14
N TYR A 214 20.06 4.34 -34.45
CA TYR A 214 21.05 3.44 -35.04
C TYR A 214 20.46 2.59 -36.17
N GLU A 215 19.28 2.00 -35.97
CA GLU A 215 18.59 1.24 -37.03
C GLU A 215 18.19 2.12 -38.22
N ARG A 216 17.78 3.36 -37.97
CA ARG A 216 17.46 4.33 -39.04
C ARG A 216 18.70 4.64 -39.86
N GLU A 217 19.83 4.89 -39.20
CA GLU A 217 21.10 5.21 -39.84
C GLU A 217 21.64 4.04 -40.66
N LEU A 218 21.55 2.81 -40.12
CA LEU A 218 21.91 1.59 -40.83
C LEU A 218 21.08 1.42 -42.11
N ARG A 219 19.76 1.70 -42.06
CA ARG A 219 18.88 1.63 -43.24
C ARG A 219 19.24 2.69 -44.28
N THR A 220 19.57 3.91 -43.85
CA THR A 220 19.99 4.97 -44.78
C THR A 220 21.27 4.60 -45.50
N MET A 221 22.30 4.12 -44.77
CA MET A 221 23.56 3.68 -45.38
C MET A 221 23.32 2.54 -46.40
N GLN A 222 22.57 1.51 -46.02
CA GLN A 222 22.24 0.41 -46.94
C GLN A 222 21.50 0.90 -48.19
N SER A 223 20.60 1.87 -48.05
CA SER A 223 19.86 2.42 -49.19
C SER A 223 20.75 3.22 -50.15
N GLU A 224 21.73 3.95 -49.61
CA GLU A 224 22.72 4.71 -50.39
C GLU A 224 23.66 3.77 -51.14
N ASP A 225 24.18 2.73 -50.48
CA ASP A 225 25.02 1.71 -51.09
C ASP A 225 24.31 1.00 -52.26
N ILE A 226 23.03 0.63 -52.07
CA ILE A 226 22.20 0.01 -53.10
C ILE A 226 21.96 0.97 -54.28
N ALA A 227 21.77 2.27 -54.00
CA ALA A 227 21.57 3.27 -55.04
C ALA A 227 22.84 3.47 -55.89
N GLU A 228 24.01 3.51 -55.24
CA GLU A 228 25.29 3.64 -55.93
C GLU A 228 25.63 2.39 -56.75
N LEU A 229 25.41 1.18 -56.20
CA LEU A 229 25.54 -0.07 -56.96
C LEU A 229 24.64 -0.10 -58.20
N LYS A 230 23.37 0.33 -58.07
CA LYS A 230 22.46 0.42 -59.22
C LYS A 230 22.95 1.41 -60.27
N LYS A 231 23.52 2.54 -59.86
CA LYS A 231 24.09 3.54 -60.77
C LYS A 231 25.30 2.97 -61.50
N GLN A 232 26.23 2.34 -60.79
CA GLN A 232 27.39 1.68 -61.41
C GLN A 232 26.95 0.58 -62.40
N LEU A 233 25.95 -0.22 -62.04
CA LEU A 233 25.42 -1.27 -62.91
C LEU A 233 24.76 -0.71 -64.18
N ARG A 234 24.07 0.44 -64.09
CA ARG A 234 23.54 1.15 -65.27
C ARG A 234 24.68 1.62 -66.19
N ILE A 235 25.73 2.20 -65.62
CA ILE A 235 26.90 2.69 -66.38
C ILE A 235 27.63 1.52 -67.05
N ALA A 236 27.81 0.41 -66.34
CA ALA A 236 28.40 -0.80 -66.90
C ALA A 236 27.55 -1.36 -68.05
N ASN A 237 26.23 -1.43 -67.87
CA ASN A 237 25.32 -1.90 -68.91
C ASN A 237 25.27 -0.99 -70.14
N SER A 238 25.34 0.34 -69.99
CA SER A 238 25.42 1.24 -71.14
C SER A 238 26.74 1.04 -71.89
N ARG A 239 27.85 0.87 -71.17
CA ARG A 239 29.16 0.56 -71.76
C ARG A 239 29.15 -0.76 -72.52
N ILE A 240 28.52 -1.80 -71.96
CA ILE A 240 28.35 -3.09 -72.63
C ILE A 240 27.55 -2.92 -73.93
N ARG A 241 26.43 -2.20 -73.90
CA ARG A 241 25.65 -1.92 -75.11
C ARG A 241 26.44 -1.18 -76.18
N GLU A 242 27.19 -0.15 -75.80
CA GLU A 242 28.07 0.59 -76.72
C GLU A 242 29.13 -0.34 -77.33
N LEU A 243 29.72 -1.24 -76.53
CA LEU A 243 30.70 -2.21 -77.00
C LEU A 243 30.08 -3.27 -77.91
N GLU A 244 28.87 -3.75 -77.62
CA GLU A 244 28.11 -4.68 -78.47
C GLU A 244 27.74 -4.04 -79.80
N GLU A 245 27.27 -2.79 -79.80
CA GLU A 245 26.96 -2.02 -81.00
C GLU A 245 28.21 -1.80 -81.86
N ASN A 246 29.32 -1.38 -81.23
CA ASN A 246 30.61 -1.24 -81.91
C ASN A 246 31.14 -2.58 -82.45
N ALA A 247 31.01 -3.69 -81.71
CA ALA A 247 31.38 -5.03 -82.17
C ALA A 247 30.49 -5.51 -83.32
N SER A 248 29.19 -5.15 -83.32
CA SER A 248 28.27 -5.46 -84.42
C SER A 248 28.55 -4.63 -85.69
N SER A 249 29.12 -3.43 -85.53
CA SER A 249 29.53 -2.54 -86.62
C SER A 249 30.91 -2.87 -87.22
N GLY A 250 31.66 -3.77 -86.59
CA GLY A 250 33.02 -4.17 -86.96
C GLY A 250 33.20 -5.69 -87.14
N LEU A 251 32.88 -6.17 -88.36
CA LEU A 251 33.39 -7.38 -89.04
C LEU A 251 32.71 -8.77 -88.82
N PRO A 252 32.77 -9.67 -89.84
CA PRO A 252 32.00 -10.91 -89.94
C PRO A 252 32.56 -12.06 -89.07
N SER A 253 31.64 -12.92 -88.60
CA SER A 253 31.79 -14.30 -88.09
C SER A 253 33.10 -14.69 -87.38
N ALA A 254 33.04 -15.00 -86.07
CA ALA A 254 33.56 -16.25 -85.47
C ALA A 254 33.57 -16.24 -83.91
N SER A 255 32.96 -17.29 -83.35
CA SER A 255 33.34 -18.13 -82.19
C SER A 255 34.03 -17.59 -80.91
N ASN A 256 33.46 -18.01 -79.77
CA ASN A 256 34.07 -18.46 -78.51
C ASN A 256 35.24 -17.66 -77.90
N VAL A 257 35.03 -17.06 -76.72
CA VAL A 257 35.97 -17.18 -75.57
C VAL A 257 35.19 -17.07 -74.24
N ARG A 258 35.40 -18.08 -73.40
CA ARG A 258 35.02 -18.22 -71.99
C ARG A 258 35.96 -17.37 -71.13
N ALA A 259 35.45 -16.61 -70.16
CA ALA A 259 36.27 -15.94 -69.15
C ALA A 259 35.68 -16.17 -67.75
N GLU A 260 36.42 -16.93 -66.95
CA GLU A 260 36.34 -17.03 -65.49
C GLU A 260 36.83 -15.71 -64.85
N ASN A 261 36.27 -15.37 -63.68
CA ASN A 261 36.90 -14.63 -62.56
C ASN A 261 35.80 -14.00 -61.68
N SER A 262 35.96 -13.79 -60.38
CA SER A 262 36.78 -14.34 -59.29
C SER A 262 36.23 -13.62 -58.06
N ASN A 263 35.93 -14.37 -57.02
CA ASN A 263 35.34 -13.87 -55.79
C ASN A 263 36.44 -13.19 -54.95
N GLU A 264 36.37 -11.88 -54.73
CA GLU A 264 37.19 -11.18 -53.74
C GLU A 264 36.29 -10.54 -52.68
N GLY A 265 36.43 -11.05 -51.46
CA GLY A 265 35.73 -10.57 -50.28
C GLY A 265 36.28 -9.24 -49.80
N ILE A 266 35.37 -8.31 -49.54
CA ILE A 266 35.66 -7.05 -48.85
C ILE A 266 35.47 -7.31 -47.35
N THR A 267 36.55 -7.14 -46.58
CA THR A 267 36.50 -7.10 -45.12
C THR A 267 36.41 -5.64 -44.67
N VAL A 268 35.39 -5.30 -43.88
CA VAL A 268 35.23 -3.97 -43.27
C VAL A 268 35.48 -4.11 -41.76
N SER A 269 36.45 -3.34 -41.27
CA SER A 269 36.85 -3.24 -39.86
C SER A 269 35.95 -2.24 -39.12
N SER A 270 35.28 -2.67 -38.05
CA SER A 270 34.27 -1.90 -37.28
C SER A 270 34.73 -1.39 -35.90
N GLY A 271 36.04 -1.35 -35.61
CA GLY A 271 36.53 -1.22 -34.22
C GLY A 271 36.72 0.19 -33.63
N GLY A 272 36.19 1.27 -34.22
CA GLY A 272 36.55 2.64 -33.81
C GLY A 272 35.48 3.47 -33.10
N ILE A 273 34.19 3.15 -33.27
CA ILE A 273 33.07 4.04 -32.90
C ILE A 273 32.50 3.71 -31.50
N GLU A 274 32.67 2.46 -31.04
CA GLU A 274 32.10 1.97 -29.78
C GLU A 274 32.71 2.63 -28.52
N ASP A 275 33.96 3.08 -28.58
CA ASP A 275 34.67 3.63 -27.41
C ASP A 275 34.33 5.11 -27.12
N GLU A 276 34.02 5.91 -28.15
CA GLU A 276 33.67 7.34 -27.97
C GLU A 276 32.25 7.52 -27.42
N GLU A 277 31.29 6.72 -27.88
CA GLU A 277 29.91 6.80 -27.40
C GLU A 277 29.79 6.37 -25.93
N MET A 278 30.52 5.32 -25.54
CA MET A 278 30.58 4.83 -24.16
C MET A 278 31.16 5.88 -23.20
N TYR A 279 32.15 6.65 -23.65
CA TYR A 279 32.71 7.76 -22.88
C TYR A 279 31.70 8.91 -22.72
N SER A 280 30.98 9.28 -23.79
CA SER A 280 29.98 10.35 -23.72
C SER A 280 28.80 10.02 -22.79
N LEU A 281 28.39 8.74 -22.74
CA LEU A 281 27.31 8.28 -21.87
C LEU A 281 27.71 8.33 -20.39
N LYS A 282 28.96 7.98 -20.06
CA LYS A 282 29.49 8.10 -18.69
C LYS A 282 29.56 9.56 -18.22
N GLU A 283 29.94 10.47 -19.11
CA GLU A 283 30.03 11.90 -18.80
C GLU A 283 28.64 12.52 -18.56
N LYS A 284 27.64 12.15 -19.38
CA LYS A 284 26.24 12.56 -19.17
C LYS A 284 25.65 11.99 -17.89
N ALA A 285 25.92 10.72 -17.57
CA ALA A 285 25.47 10.11 -16.31
C ALA A 285 26.04 10.84 -15.09
N ALA A 286 27.31 11.25 -15.13
CA ALA A 286 27.94 12.03 -14.07
C ALA A 286 27.32 13.44 -13.92
N LEU A 287 26.96 14.08 -15.03
CA LEU A 287 26.28 15.38 -15.03
C LEU A 287 24.88 15.29 -14.39
N ILE A 288 24.11 14.26 -14.75
CA ILE A 288 22.76 14.03 -14.21
C ILE A 288 22.83 13.75 -12.70
N GLN A 289 23.81 12.96 -12.25
CA GLN A 289 24.02 12.70 -10.82
C GLN A 289 24.27 14.02 -10.05
N LYS A 290 25.10 14.90 -10.59
CA LYS A 290 25.41 16.19 -9.98
C LYS A 290 24.18 17.11 -9.88
N LEU A 291 23.35 17.15 -10.91
CA LEU A 291 22.11 17.93 -10.92
C LEU A 291 21.06 17.39 -9.93
N LEU A 292 21.02 16.08 -9.72
CA LEU A 292 20.16 15.45 -8.72
C LEU A 292 20.62 15.77 -7.30
N ASP A 293 21.93 15.79 -7.06
CA ASP A 293 22.51 16.15 -5.76
C ASP A 293 22.29 17.65 -5.45
N GLU A 294 22.31 18.52 -6.45
CA GLU A 294 21.97 19.95 -6.27
C GLU A 294 20.47 20.19 -6.01
N LYS A 295 19.58 19.38 -6.61
CA LYS A 295 18.12 19.56 -6.48
C LYS A 295 17.52 18.87 -5.24
N TYR A 296 18.13 17.78 -4.78
CA TYR A 296 17.60 16.94 -3.71
C TYR A 296 18.59 16.71 -2.56
N GLY A 297 19.83 17.25 -2.64
CA GLY A 297 20.87 17.13 -1.60
C GLY A 297 21.03 18.36 -0.70
N GLY A 298 20.05 19.26 -0.68
CA GLY A 298 19.97 20.30 0.34
C GLY A 298 19.65 19.68 1.70
N LYS A 299 20.64 19.69 2.59
CA LYS A 299 20.50 19.44 4.03
C LYS A 299 19.39 20.26 4.67
#